data_AF-A0AAE5TYT3-F1
#
_entry.id   AF-A0AAE5TYT3-F1
#
_cell.length_a   1.000
_cell.length_b   1.000
_cell.length_c   1.000
_cell.angle_alpha   90.00
_cell.angle_beta   90.00
_cell.angle_gamma   90.00
#
_symmetry.space_group_name_H-M   'P 1'
#
loop_
_entity.id
_entity.type
_entity.pdbx_description
1 polymer ?
#
loop_
_entity_poly.entity_id
_entity_poly.type
_entity_poly.pdbx_seq_one_letter_code
_entity_poly.pdbx_strand_id
1 'polypeptide(L)'
;MDRRPIFALALMALAGCQSGADHQAQIDAMLDGRLAQYSGRPISEFMSATGMTPADAYPVSDGRVFVFRTTPVYMTLPATNVTPAVTRAAQCQLLVRTTNESKASGADAWTVRATQRSGACNNVPF
;
A
#
# COMPACT_ATOMS: atom_id res chain seq x y z
N MET A 1 -5.22 -40.26 38.21
CA MET A 1 -4.70 -38.90 38.49
C MET A 1 -4.09 -38.37 37.19
N ASP A 2 -4.79 -37.39 36.62
CA ASP A 2 -4.70 -36.88 35.26
C ASP A 2 -3.34 -36.28 34.86
N ARG A 3 -2.74 -36.82 33.80
CA ARG A 3 -1.57 -36.26 33.08
C ARG A 3 -1.97 -35.23 31.99
N ARG A 4 -3.11 -34.57 32.15
CA ARG A 4 -3.68 -33.66 31.13
C ARG A 4 -3.25 -32.17 31.17
N PRO A 5 -2.64 -31.57 32.21
CA PRO A 5 -2.46 -30.11 32.23
C PRO A 5 -1.17 -29.62 31.57
N ILE A 6 -0.17 -30.48 31.34
CA ILE A 6 1.17 -30.04 30.91
C ILE A 6 1.20 -29.70 29.41
N PHE A 7 0.42 -30.39 28.59
CA PHE A 7 0.37 -30.11 27.13
C PHE A 7 -0.30 -28.78 26.79
N ALA A 8 -1.19 -28.27 27.65
CA ALA A 8 -1.90 -27.01 27.40
C ALA A 8 -1.03 -25.76 27.63
N LEU A 9 -0.03 -25.84 28.54
CA LEU A 9 0.87 -24.74 28.84
C LEU A 9 1.96 -24.55 27.76
N ALA A 10 2.37 -25.61 27.07
CA ALA A 10 3.37 -25.53 26.01
C ALA A 10 2.83 -24.83 24.74
N LEU A 11 1.53 -24.93 24.46
CA LEU A 11 0.90 -24.30 23.30
C LEU A 11 0.73 -22.77 23.44
N MET A 12 0.69 -22.23 24.66
CA MET A 12 0.61 -20.78 24.87
C MET A 12 1.95 -20.05 24.69
N ALA A 13 3.09 -20.75 24.81
CA ALA A 13 4.41 -20.13 24.67
C ALA A 13 4.78 -19.78 23.21
N LEU A 14 4.12 -20.38 22.22
CA LEU A 14 4.35 -20.10 20.80
C LEU A 14 3.46 -18.98 20.23
N ALA A 15 2.54 -18.41 21.02
CA ALA A 15 1.58 -17.40 20.54
C ALA A 15 2.08 -15.94 20.62
N GLY A 16 3.30 -15.69 21.12
CA GLY A 16 3.69 -14.36 21.64
C GLY A 16 4.66 -13.50 20.82
N CYS A 17 5.13 -13.94 19.65
CA CYS A 17 6.03 -13.12 18.82
C CYS A 17 5.45 -12.96 17.41
N GLN A 18 4.37 -12.18 17.28
CA GLN A 18 4.07 -11.55 15.99
C GLN A 18 5.25 -10.62 15.67
N SER A 19 6.05 -11.00 14.69
CA SER A 19 7.19 -10.20 14.27
C SER A 19 6.68 -8.94 13.56
N GLY A 20 7.49 -7.87 13.54
CA GLY A 20 7.15 -6.66 12.76
C GLY A 20 6.92 -6.97 11.27
N ALA A 21 7.49 -8.06 10.76
CA ALA A 21 7.26 -8.54 9.39
C ALA A 21 5.84 -9.09 9.19
N ASP A 22 5.30 -9.82 10.17
CA ASP A 22 3.92 -10.34 10.11
C ASP A 22 2.90 -9.21 10.13
N HIS A 23 3.15 -8.17 10.94
CA HIS A 23 2.29 -6.99 10.97
C HIS A 23 2.31 -6.22 9.65
N GLN A 24 3.50 -6.01 9.08
CA GLN A 24 3.63 -5.33 7.79
C GLN A 24 2.97 -6.14 6.66
N ALA A 25 3.14 -7.47 6.65
CA ALA A 25 2.48 -8.35 5.68
C ALA A 25 0.96 -8.28 5.76
N GLN A 26 0.40 -8.17 6.98
CA GLN A 26 -1.04 -8.02 7.18
C GLN A 26 -1.57 -6.68 6.65
N ILE A 27 -0.83 -5.57 6.89
CA ILE A 27 -1.15 -4.26 6.32
C ILE A 27 -1.09 -4.31 4.80
N ASP A 28 -0.04 -4.91 4.23
CA ASP A 28 0.13 -5.02 2.79
C ASP A 28 -0.98 -5.84 2.13
N ALA A 29 -1.37 -6.96 2.73
CA ALA A 29 -2.49 -7.78 2.25
C ALA A 29 -3.83 -7.03 2.30
N MET A 30 -4.08 -6.25 3.35
CA MET A 30 -5.27 -5.40 3.42
C MET A 30 -5.27 -4.35 2.32
N LEU A 31 -4.15 -3.64 2.12
CA LEU A 31 -4.04 -2.60 1.10
C LEU A 31 -4.19 -3.16 -0.31
N ASP A 32 -3.57 -4.31 -0.59
CA ASP A 32 -3.69 -4.98 -1.88
C ASP A 32 -5.12 -5.45 -2.14
N GLY A 33 -5.83 -5.97 -1.12
CA GLY A 33 -7.25 -6.29 -1.23
C GLY A 33 -8.12 -5.08 -1.58
N ARG A 34 -7.84 -3.92 -0.97
CA ARG A 34 -8.54 -2.67 -1.28
C ARG A 34 -8.21 -2.13 -2.67
N LEU A 35 -6.99 -2.32 -3.15
CA LEU A 35 -6.62 -1.90 -4.50
C LEU A 35 -7.18 -2.84 -5.58
N ALA A 36 -7.27 -4.14 -5.28
CA ALA A 36 -7.82 -5.14 -6.18
C ALA A 36 -9.28 -4.84 -6.57
N GLN A 37 -10.06 -4.18 -5.71
CA GLN A 37 -11.44 -3.78 -6.01
C GLN A 37 -11.57 -2.82 -7.20
N TYR A 38 -10.49 -2.12 -7.57
CA TYR A 38 -10.47 -1.20 -8.70
C TYR A 38 -10.01 -1.86 -10.00
N SER A 39 -9.54 -3.11 -9.95
CA SER A 39 -9.18 -3.85 -11.16
C SER A 39 -10.39 -4.01 -12.07
N GLY A 40 -10.24 -3.66 -13.36
CA GLY A 40 -11.32 -3.65 -14.34
C GLY A 40 -12.18 -2.39 -14.35
N ARG A 41 -11.98 -1.44 -13.42
CA ARG A 41 -12.69 -0.17 -13.36
C ARG A 41 -11.91 0.93 -14.09
N PRO A 42 -12.57 2.00 -14.58
CA PRO A 42 -11.86 3.10 -15.22
C PRO A 42 -11.05 3.90 -14.19
N ILE A 43 -9.94 4.50 -14.63
CA ILE A 43 -9.05 5.26 -13.74
C ILE A 43 -9.74 6.52 -13.17
N SER A 44 -10.71 7.09 -13.89
CA SER A 44 -11.56 8.19 -13.41
C SER A 44 -12.25 7.84 -12.09
N GLU A 45 -12.68 6.59 -11.95
CA GLU A 45 -13.44 6.11 -10.82
C GLU A 45 -12.53 5.72 -9.65
N PHE A 46 -11.32 5.25 -9.96
CA PHE A 46 -10.23 5.17 -8.99
C PHE A 46 -9.91 6.57 -8.41
N MET A 47 -9.78 7.59 -9.26
CA MET A 47 -9.50 8.96 -8.85
C MET A 47 -10.64 9.55 -8.02
N SER A 48 -11.89 9.30 -8.39
CA SER A 48 -13.05 9.81 -7.65
C SER A 48 -13.21 9.13 -6.30
N ALA A 49 -12.97 7.82 -6.22
CA ALA A 49 -13.09 7.06 -4.97
C ALA A 49 -11.98 7.38 -3.98
N THR A 50 -10.75 7.61 -4.46
CA THR A 50 -9.59 7.87 -3.60
C THR A 50 -9.31 9.36 -3.37
N GLY A 51 -9.92 10.24 -4.17
CA GLY A 51 -9.60 11.67 -4.20
C GLY A 51 -8.18 11.99 -4.68
N MET A 52 -7.42 10.98 -5.14
CA MET A 52 -6.05 11.17 -5.60
C MET A 52 -6.00 11.60 -7.06
N THR A 53 -5.04 12.46 -7.38
CA THR A 53 -4.72 12.84 -8.76
C THR A 53 -3.36 12.28 -9.16
N PRO A 54 -3.17 11.88 -10.42
CA PRO A 54 -1.89 11.37 -10.87
C PRO A 54 -0.86 12.50 -10.87
N ALA A 55 0.28 12.26 -10.23
CA ALA A 55 1.44 13.13 -10.26
C ALA A 55 2.18 13.04 -11.61
N ASP A 56 2.09 11.89 -12.28
CA ASP A 56 2.68 11.65 -13.58
C ASP A 56 1.93 10.53 -14.32
N ALA A 57 2.08 10.44 -15.64
CA ALA A 57 1.55 9.35 -16.44
C ALA A 57 2.39 9.08 -17.70
N TYR A 58 2.97 7.87 -17.79
CA TYR A 58 3.83 7.49 -18.91
C TYR A 58 3.30 6.27 -19.69
N PRO A 59 3.49 6.24 -21.02
CA PRO A 59 3.06 5.11 -21.85
C PRO A 59 3.93 3.87 -21.59
N VAL A 60 3.34 2.70 -21.74
CA VAL A 60 3.99 1.37 -21.73
C VAL A 60 3.46 0.55 -22.91
N SER A 61 4.10 -0.58 -23.23
CA SER A 61 3.77 -1.44 -24.39
C SER A 61 2.26 -1.69 -24.55
N ASP A 62 1.59 -2.00 -23.45
CA ASP A 62 0.20 -2.44 -23.44
C ASP A 62 -0.78 -1.34 -22.97
N GLY A 63 -0.30 -0.11 -22.73
CA GLY A 63 -1.15 0.98 -22.28
C GLY A 63 -0.41 2.12 -21.59
N ARG A 64 -0.82 2.48 -20.37
CA ARG A 64 -0.28 3.62 -19.63
C ARG A 64 -0.18 3.33 -18.14
N VAL A 65 0.87 3.83 -17.51
CA VAL A 65 1.01 3.81 -16.05
C VAL A 65 0.71 5.21 -15.52
N PHE A 66 -0.24 5.29 -14.59
CA PHE A 66 -0.51 6.49 -13.80
C PHE A 66 0.21 6.39 -12.47
N VAL A 67 0.99 7.42 -12.13
CA VAL A 67 1.76 7.50 -10.90
C VAL A 67 1.03 8.39 -9.92
N PHE A 68 0.59 7.83 -8.80
CA PHE A 68 -0.02 8.57 -7.70
C PHE A 68 0.97 8.64 -6.54
N ARG A 69 1.08 9.80 -5.92
CA ARG A 69 1.96 10.02 -4.76
C ARG A 69 1.17 10.68 -3.64
N THR A 70 1.30 10.16 -2.43
CA THR A 70 0.72 10.82 -1.25
C THR A 70 1.56 12.01 -0.83
N THR A 71 1.04 12.82 0.09
CA THR A 71 1.88 13.74 0.84
C THR A 71 2.96 12.96 1.60
N PRO A 72 4.21 13.46 1.65
CA PRO A 72 5.27 12.83 2.41
C PRO A 72 5.02 12.96 3.91
N VAL A 73 5.29 11.90 4.65
CA VAL A 73 5.30 11.87 6.12
C VAL A 73 6.74 12.08 6.58
N TYR A 74 6.95 13.06 7.46
CA TYR A 74 8.27 13.34 8.04
C TYR A 74 8.36 12.74 9.44
N MET A 75 9.45 12.02 9.70
CA MET A 75 9.80 11.57 11.04
C MET A 75 11.13 12.20 11.45
N THR A 76 11.10 12.94 12.55
CA THR A 76 12.29 13.55 13.14
C THR A 76 12.66 12.81 14.40
N LEU A 77 13.86 12.23 14.39
CA LEU A 77 14.51 11.75 15.60
C LEU A 77 15.19 12.95 16.26
N PRO A 78 14.79 13.34 17.48
CA PRO A 78 15.40 14.48 18.16
C PRO A 78 16.87 14.20 18.47
N ALA A 79 17.65 15.27 18.59
CA ALA A 79 19.05 15.17 18.98
C ALA A 79 19.18 14.58 20.39
N THR A 80 20.21 13.77 20.60
CA THR A 80 20.66 13.36 21.94
C THR A 80 22.01 14.02 22.24
N ASN A 81 22.57 13.79 23.43
CA ASN A 81 23.90 14.32 23.81
C ASN A 81 25.03 13.89 22.85
N VAL A 82 24.85 12.82 22.06
CA VAL A 82 25.90 12.25 21.20
C VAL A 82 25.45 12.02 19.75
N THR A 83 24.17 12.22 19.43
CA THR A 83 23.65 12.06 18.06
C THR A 83 22.87 13.31 17.61
N PRO A 84 23.17 13.86 16.42
CA PRO A 84 22.40 14.98 15.88
C PRO A 84 20.97 14.56 15.54
N ALA A 85 20.07 15.54 15.46
CA ALA A 85 18.72 15.30 14.99
C ALA A 85 18.73 14.85 13.52
N VAL A 86 17.90 13.86 13.19
CA VAL A 86 17.78 13.32 11.83
C VAL A 86 16.31 13.33 11.43
N THR A 87 16.00 14.01 10.33
CA THR A 87 14.67 13.96 9.72
C THR A 87 14.69 13.06 8.50
N ARG A 88 13.72 12.14 8.41
CA ARG A 88 13.49 11.29 7.25
C ARG A 88 12.12 11.58 6.68
N ALA A 89 12.01 11.62 5.36
CA ALA A 89 10.75 11.70 4.65
C ALA A 89 10.41 10.32 4.08
N ALA A 90 9.14 9.92 4.19
CA ALA A 90 8.63 8.71 3.59
C ALA A 90 7.36 9.04 2.80
N GLN A 91 7.24 8.51 1.58
CA GLN A 91 6.12 8.77 0.69
C GLN A 91 5.61 7.44 0.14
N CYS A 92 4.29 7.31 -0.02
CA CYS A 92 3.70 6.21 -0.77
C CYS A 92 3.61 6.61 -2.24
N GLN A 93 4.10 5.73 -3.11
CA GLN A 93 3.89 5.81 -4.54
C GLN A 93 3.08 4.60 -5.01
N LEU A 94 1.97 4.88 -5.67
CA LEU A 94 1.10 3.89 -6.29
C LEU A 94 1.21 4.02 -7.81
N LEU A 95 1.61 2.92 -8.45
CA LEU A 95 1.67 2.77 -9.90
C LEU A 95 0.42 2.00 -10.34
N VAL A 96 -0.45 2.67 -11.08
CA VAL A 96 -1.66 2.05 -11.64
C VAL A 96 -1.44 1.82 -13.12
N ARG A 97 -1.26 0.55 -13.49
CA ARG A 97 -1.19 0.10 -14.89
C ARG A 97 -2.58 0.04 -15.47
N THR A 98 -2.75 0.64 -16.63
CA THR A 98 -4.02 0.73 -17.33
C THR A 98 -3.86 0.35 -18.79
N THR A 99 -4.94 -0.17 -19.37
CA THR A 99 -5.06 -0.46 -20.80
C THR A 99 -6.18 0.40 -21.38
N ASN A 100 -6.06 0.78 -22.66
CA ASN A 100 -7.08 1.54 -23.37
C ASN A 100 -8.04 0.58 -24.08
N GLU A 101 -8.91 -0.06 -23.32
CA GLU A 101 -9.86 -1.05 -23.83
C GLU A 101 -11.29 -0.51 -23.92
N SER A 102 -11.57 0.64 -23.31
CA SER A 102 -12.90 1.23 -23.37
C SER A 102 -13.01 2.17 -24.58
N LYS A 103 -14.22 2.27 -25.16
CA LYS A 103 -14.51 3.24 -26.24
C LYS A 103 -14.74 4.66 -25.69
N ALA A 104 -14.44 4.89 -24.42
CA ALA A 104 -14.65 6.18 -23.78
C ALA A 104 -13.52 7.16 -24.12
N SER A 105 -13.68 8.42 -23.71
CA SER A 105 -12.68 9.46 -23.91
C SER A 105 -12.10 9.91 -22.57
N GLY A 106 -10.90 10.49 -22.59
CA GLY A 106 -10.27 11.03 -21.39
C GLY A 106 -9.89 9.97 -20.37
N ALA A 107 -10.15 10.23 -19.08
CA ALA A 107 -9.83 9.31 -17.99
C ALA A 107 -10.69 8.02 -18.05
N ASP A 108 -11.91 8.07 -18.55
CA ASP A 108 -12.77 6.88 -18.67
C ASP A 108 -12.27 5.86 -19.71
N ALA A 109 -11.36 6.28 -20.60
CA ALA A 109 -10.73 5.43 -21.63
C ALA A 109 -9.83 4.34 -21.02
N TRP A 110 -9.28 4.59 -19.82
CA TRP A 110 -8.20 3.81 -19.24
C TRP A 110 -8.70 2.88 -18.15
N THR A 111 -8.67 1.58 -18.40
CA THR A 111 -9.11 0.54 -17.46
C THR A 111 -7.95 0.06 -16.61
N VAL A 112 -8.12 0.03 -15.29
CA VAL A 112 -7.11 -0.47 -14.35
C VAL A 112 -6.90 -1.97 -14.54
N ARG A 113 -5.65 -2.40 -14.72
CA ARG A 113 -5.25 -3.80 -14.88
C ARG A 113 -4.39 -4.32 -13.75
N ALA A 114 -3.51 -3.47 -13.23
CA ALA A 114 -2.69 -3.82 -12.09
C ALA A 114 -2.35 -2.57 -11.29
N THR A 115 -2.16 -2.78 -9.99
CA THR A 115 -1.71 -1.76 -9.06
C THR A 115 -0.43 -2.26 -8.41
N GLN A 116 0.59 -1.41 -8.35
CA GLN A 116 1.83 -1.70 -7.64
C GLN A 116 2.12 -0.57 -6.67
N ARG A 117 2.51 -0.92 -5.44
CA ARG A 117 2.86 0.04 -4.40
C ARG A 117 4.37 0.04 -4.16
N SER A 118 4.89 1.19 -3.74
CA SER A 118 6.27 1.35 -3.29
C SER A 118 6.36 2.47 -2.26
N GLY A 119 7.27 2.32 -1.29
CA GLY A 119 7.47 3.28 -0.21
C GLY A 119 6.51 3.10 0.97
N ALA A 120 6.32 4.15 1.77
CA ALA A 120 5.59 4.08 3.03
C ALA A 120 4.07 4.21 2.81
N CYS A 121 3.44 3.11 2.38
CA CYS A 121 2.01 3.05 2.07
C CYS A 121 1.11 2.68 3.24
N ASN A 122 1.60 2.71 4.48
CA ASN A 122 0.78 2.34 5.64
C ASN A 122 -0.30 3.41 5.97
N ASN A 123 -0.14 4.64 5.46
CA ASN A 123 -1.01 5.78 5.75
C ASN A 123 -1.79 6.30 4.52
N VAL A 124 -1.96 5.51 3.47
CA VAL A 124 -2.72 6.00 2.29
C VAL A 124 -4.19 6.12 2.67
N PRO A 125 -4.84 7.28 2.42
CA PRO A 125 -6.28 7.43 2.60
C PRO A 125 -6.98 6.71 1.44
N PHE A 126 -7.14 5.40 1.57
CA PHE A 126 -8.15 4.68 0.80
C PHE A 126 -9.39 4.56 1.65
#